data_AF-A0A7W9QHJ3-F1
#
_entry.id   AF-A0A7W9QHJ3-F1
#
_cell.length_a   1.000
_cell.length_b   1.000
_cell.length_c   1.000
_cell.angle_alpha   90.00
_cell.angle_beta   90.00
_cell.angle_gamma   90.00
#
_symmetry.space_group_name_H-M   'P 1'
#
loop_
_entity.id
_entity.type
_entity.pdbx_description
1 polymer ?
#
loop_
_entity_poly.entity_id
_entity_poly.type
_entity_poly.pdbx_seq_one_letter_code
_entity_poly.pdbx_strand_id
1 'polypeptide(L)'
;MLWPALRVLAHGELTSEQLRRLLGTLRLEETPRTEGPGAAGSIAHRSFTDDTDTRLVMDLARTGESGWVLALFFDGEPPSAGTVEGHRVLLRDAVERFGLTLVEITPAATADEVHVAPPPPPGVPEAGIGVYWDLPYDDLDQLWPHVGLRKDAPREVKEVKLREVMRTPAWSAAPLSLRRQAEAFLRDI
;
A
#
# COMPACT_ATOMS: atom_id res chain seq x y z
N MET A 1 9.84 -16.61 9.36
CA MET A 1 10.12 -15.16 9.19
C MET A 1 8.87 -14.54 8.61
N LEU A 2 8.34 -13.47 9.22
CA LEU A 2 7.09 -12.86 8.78
C LEU A 2 7.25 -11.99 7.54
N TRP A 3 6.44 -12.27 6.52
CA TRP A 3 6.36 -11.52 5.27
C TRP A 3 5.00 -10.82 5.14
N PRO A 4 4.95 -9.59 4.62
CA PRO A 4 3.69 -8.87 4.46
C PRO A 4 2.87 -9.45 3.30
N ALA A 5 1.64 -9.87 3.57
CA ALA A 5 0.65 -10.22 2.55
C ALA A 5 -0.19 -9.00 2.15
N LEU A 6 -0.53 -8.16 3.13
CA LEU A 6 -1.40 -7.01 2.96
C LEU A 6 -1.02 -5.90 3.96
N ARG A 7 -1.03 -4.66 3.51
CA ARG A 7 -0.86 -3.47 4.36
C ARG A 7 -1.90 -2.44 4.00
N VAL A 8 -2.62 -1.92 4.99
CA VAL A 8 -3.53 -0.78 4.88
C VAL A 8 -2.92 0.37 5.68
N LEU A 9 -2.59 1.46 4.99
CA LEU A 9 -2.19 2.70 5.63
C LEU A 9 -3.41 3.62 5.73
N ALA A 10 -3.66 4.12 6.92
CA ALA A 10 -4.74 5.06 7.19
C ALA A 10 -4.26 6.21 8.07
N HIS A 11 -5.00 7.33 8.03
CA HIS A 11 -4.72 8.52 8.80
C HIS A 11 -5.96 8.98 9.57
N GLY A 12 -5.78 9.43 10.80
CA GLY A 12 -6.84 9.98 11.64
C GLY A 12 -6.58 9.75 13.12
N GLU A 13 -7.38 10.39 13.96
CA GLU A 13 -7.32 10.20 15.41
C GLU A 13 -8.30 9.12 15.87
N LEU A 14 -7.83 8.25 16.76
CA LEU A 14 -8.68 7.31 17.49
C LEU A 14 -8.65 7.67 18.97
N THR A 15 -9.81 7.92 19.55
CA THR A 15 -9.96 7.94 21.01
C THR A 15 -9.63 6.57 21.59
N SER A 16 -9.28 6.50 22.88
CA SER A 16 -9.01 5.22 23.55
C SER A 16 -10.20 4.25 23.53
N GLU A 17 -11.43 4.75 23.43
CA GLU A 17 -12.62 3.89 23.23
C GLU A 17 -12.70 3.34 21.81
N GLN A 18 -12.47 4.17 20.79
CA GLN A 18 -12.42 3.71 19.40
C GLN A 18 -11.29 2.70 19.19
N LEU A 19 -10.10 2.95 19.76
CA LEU A 19 -8.98 2.01 19.68
C LEU A 19 -9.36 0.66 20.29
N ARG A 20 -9.88 0.61 21.53
CA ARG A 20 -10.31 -0.65 22.14
C ARG A 20 -11.38 -1.39 21.33
N ARG A 21 -12.33 -0.66 20.72
CA ARG A 21 -13.33 -1.24 19.81
C ARG A 21 -12.72 -1.77 18.52
N LEU A 22 -11.72 -1.10 17.96
CA LEU A 22 -10.99 -1.56 16.77
C LEU A 22 -10.24 -2.86 17.10
N LEU A 23 -9.49 -2.89 18.20
CA LEU A 23 -8.80 -4.09 18.67
C LEU A 23 -9.77 -5.25 18.87
N GLY A 24 -10.92 -5.02 19.50
CA GLY A 24 -11.96 -6.04 19.67
C GLY A 24 -12.56 -6.51 18.34
N THR A 25 -12.81 -5.61 17.39
CA THR A 25 -13.32 -5.95 16.05
C THR A 25 -12.36 -6.86 15.30
N LEU A 26 -11.05 -6.58 15.41
CA LEU A 26 -10.00 -7.34 14.77
C LEU A 26 -9.45 -8.48 15.64
N ARG A 27 -10.00 -8.67 16.85
CA ARG A 27 -9.58 -9.67 17.85
C ARG A 27 -8.10 -9.60 18.21
N LEU A 28 -7.54 -8.40 18.24
CA LEU A 28 -6.13 -8.17 18.56
C LEU A 28 -5.90 -8.18 20.06
N GLU A 29 -4.76 -8.71 20.46
CA GLU A 29 -4.24 -8.61 21.82
C GLU A 29 -3.37 -7.35 21.90
N GLU A 30 -3.50 -6.56 22.98
CA GLU A 30 -2.65 -5.38 23.26
C GLU A 30 -1.23 -5.80 23.67
N THR A 31 -0.59 -6.57 22.81
CA THR A 31 0.81 -6.95 22.90
C THR A 31 1.46 -6.64 21.55
N PRO A 32 2.54 -5.85 21.52
CA PRO A 32 3.23 -5.56 20.27
C PRO A 32 3.92 -6.82 19.75
N ARG A 33 3.98 -6.94 18.43
CA ARG A 33 4.83 -7.93 17.75
C ARG A 33 6.30 -7.53 17.87
N THR A 34 7.19 -8.51 17.95
CA THR A 34 8.64 -8.29 18.16
C THR A 34 9.52 -8.63 16.95
N GLU A 35 8.97 -9.24 15.90
CA GLU A 35 9.73 -9.72 14.74
C GLU A 35 9.07 -9.31 13.42
N GLY A 36 9.86 -9.15 12.36
CA GLY A 36 9.38 -8.83 11.00
C GLY A 36 9.23 -7.33 10.69
N PRO A 37 8.91 -6.96 9.44
CA PRO A 37 8.84 -5.57 9.02
C PRO A 37 7.83 -4.76 9.85
N GLY A 38 8.20 -3.55 10.28
CA GLY A 38 7.30 -2.65 11.03
C GLY A 38 7.05 -3.00 12.50
N ALA A 39 7.72 -4.02 13.06
CA ALA A 39 7.50 -4.44 14.46
C ALA A 39 7.72 -3.31 15.48
N ALA A 40 8.65 -2.38 15.23
CA ALA A 40 8.92 -1.24 16.11
C ALA A 40 7.72 -0.30 16.32
N GLY A 41 6.79 -0.24 15.36
CA GLY A 41 5.56 0.56 15.47
C GLY A 41 4.36 -0.24 15.96
N SER A 42 4.48 -1.57 16.09
CA SER A 42 3.38 -2.45 16.52
C SER A 42 2.91 -2.08 17.92
N ILE A 43 1.60 -2.13 18.13
CA ILE A 43 0.98 -1.91 19.44
C ILE A 43 0.08 -3.08 19.86
N ALA A 44 -0.43 -3.83 18.90
CA ALA A 44 -1.34 -4.95 19.14
C ALA A 44 -1.28 -5.92 17.96
N HIS A 45 -1.30 -7.21 18.24
CA HIS A 45 -1.35 -8.23 17.19
C HIS A 45 -2.17 -9.45 17.62
N ARG A 46 -2.45 -10.31 16.66
CA ARG A 46 -2.90 -11.68 16.91
C ARG A 46 -2.27 -12.63 15.90
N SER A 47 -2.03 -13.87 16.33
CA SER A 47 -1.62 -14.97 15.45
C SER A 47 -2.79 -15.94 15.28
N PHE A 48 -2.98 -16.49 14.08
CA PHE A 48 -4.00 -17.49 13.78
C PHE A 48 -3.60 -18.30 12.54
N THR A 49 -4.33 -19.37 12.24
CA THR A 49 -4.19 -20.12 10.99
C THR A 49 -5.42 -19.89 10.12
N ASP A 50 -5.23 -19.88 8.80
CA ASP A 50 -6.37 -19.93 7.87
C ASP A 50 -6.85 -21.37 7.63
N ASP A 51 -7.82 -21.53 6.73
CA ASP A 51 -8.40 -22.82 6.34
C ASP A 51 -7.42 -23.74 5.60
N THR A 52 -6.29 -23.20 5.14
CA THR A 52 -5.20 -23.94 4.49
C THR A 52 -4.05 -24.27 5.43
N ASP A 53 -4.22 -24.02 6.74
CA ASP A 53 -3.19 -24.18 7.79
C ASP A 53 -1.99 -23.22 7.62
N THR A 54 -2.17 -22.13 6.86
CA THR A 54 -1.16 -21.08 6.73
C THR A 54 -1.17 -20.23 7.99
N ARG A 55 0.00 -20.07 8.64
CA ARG A 55 0.15 -19.20 9.81
C ARG A 55 0.08 -17.74 9.38
N LEU A 56 -0.91 -17.02 9.90
CA LEU A 56 -1.14 -15.61 9.69
C LEU A 56 -0.94 -14.81 10.97
N VAL A 57 -0.50 -13.56 10.81
CA VAL A 57 -0.39 -12.58 11.89
C VAL A 57 -1.06 -11.29 11.44
N MET A 58 -2.05 -10.83 12.20
CA MET A 58 -2.67 -9.52 12.00
C MET A 58 -2.12 -8.55 13.03
N ASP A 59 -1.70 -7.38 12.58
CA ASP A 59 -0.98 -6.38 13.36
C ASP A 59 -1.63 -5.01 13.20
N LEU A 60 -1.65 -4.24 14.29
CA LEU A 60 -1.93 -2.82 14.30
C LEU A 60 -0.70 -2.08 14.79
N ALA A 61 -0.24 -1.11 14.02
CA ALA A 61 0.93 -0.30 14.30
C ALA A 61 0.65 1.20 14.15
N ARG A 62 1.41 2.01 14.88
CA ARG A 62 1.45 3.48 14.75
C ARG A 62 2.53 3.88 13.74
N THR A 63 2.24 4.91 12.94
CA THR A 63 3.21 5.56 12.07
C THR A 63 2.99 7.08 12.09
N GLY A 64 4.01 7.85 12.46
CA GLY A 64 3.85 9.28 12.72
C GLY A 64 2.86 9.60 13.85
N GLU A 65 2.35 10.83 13.89
CA GLU A 65 1.46 11.31 14.96
C GLU A 65 0.03 10.74 14.84
N SER A 66 -0.50 10.66 13.63
CA SER A 66 -1.89 10.26 13.36
C SER A 66 -2.02 9.17 12.30
N GLY A 67 -0.93 8.49 11.94
CA GLY A 67 -0.96 7.38 11.00
C GLY A 67 -1.11 6.03 11.70
N TRP A 68 -1.82 5.14 11.01
CA TRP A 68 -2.12 3.78 11.43
C TRP A 68 -1.78 2.81 10.31
N VAL A 69 -1.17 1.69 10.67
CA VAL A 69 -0.91 0.59 9.75
C VAL A 69 -1.64 -0.64 10.26
N LEU A 70 -2.58 -1.15 9.47
CA LEU A 70 -3.19 -2.45 9.67
C LEU A 70 -2.54 -3.43 8.68
N ALA A 71 -1.93 -4.49 9.16
CA ALA A 71 -1.16 -5.39 8.30
C ALA A 71 -1.51 -6.85 8.56
N LEU A 72 -1.52 -7.63 7.47
CA LEU A 72 -1.56 -9.08 7.49
C LEU A 72 -0.19 -9.59 7.05
N PHE A 73 0.40 -10.42 7.90
CA PHE A 73 1.64 -11.13 7.63
C PHE A 73 1.38 -12.64 7.58
N PHE A 74 2.31 -13.36 6.96
CA PHE A 74 2.33 -14.82 6.94
C PHE A 74 3.74 -15.34 7.24
N ASP A 75 3.82 -16.60 7.67
CA ASP A 75 5.06 -17.35 7.80
C ASP A 75 4.96 -18.64 6.97
N GLY A 76 6.01 -18.96 6.22
CA GLY A 76 6.01 -20.09 5.28
C GLY A 76 5.39 -19.74 3.92
N GLU A 77 4.41 -20.54 3.49
CA GLU A 77 3.77 -20.39 2.18
C GLU A 77 2.88 -19.14 2.12
N PRO A 78 2.85 -18.41 0.99
CA PRO A 78 1.96 -17.27 0.82
C PRO A 78 0.49 -17.68 0.94
N PRO A 79 -0.35 -16.88 1.62
CA PRO A 79 -1.78 -17.15 1.70
C PRO A 79 -2.44 -17.03 0.32
N SER A 80 -3.59 -17.70 0.18
CA SER A 80 -4.37 -17.64 -1.05
C SER A 80 -4.84 -16.21 -1.39
N ALA A 81 -5.08 -15.93 -2.67
CA ALA A 81 -5.64 -14.65 -3.10
C ALA A 81 -7.00 -14.36 -2.43
N GLY A 82 -7.82 -15.38 -2.21
CA GLY A 82 -9.10 -15.25 -1.50
C GLY A 82 -8.93 -14.89 -0.02
N THR A 83 -7.92 -15.47 0.64
CA THR A 83 -7.55 -15.11 2.03
C THR A 83 -7.13 -13.65 2.11
N VAL A 84 -6.25 -13.20 1.20
CA VAL A 84 -5.80 -11.80 1.16
C VAL A 84 -6.97 -10.86 0.90
N GLU A 85 -7.86 -11.19 -0.02
CA GLU A 85 -9.01 -10.35 -0.38
C GLU A 85 -10.05 -10.26 0.74
N GLY A 86 -10.35 -11.37 1.42
CA GLY A 86 -11.23 -11.35 2.59
C GLY A 86 -10.70 -10.44 3.71
N HIS A 87 -9.38 -10.41 3.91
CA HIS A 87 -8.76 -9.51 4.87
C HIS A 87 -8.68 -8.07 4.36
N ARG A 88 -8.55 -7.83 3.06
CA ARG A 88 -8.64 -6.49 2.46
C ARG A 88 -9.98 -5.85 2.78
N VAL A 89 -11.08 -6.55 2.52
CA VAL A 89 -12.43 -6.07 2.84
C VAL A 89 -12.56 -5.81 4.33
N LEU A 90 -12.17 -6.76 5.18
CA LEU A 90 -12.23 -6.59 6.64
C LEU A 90 -11.48 -5.34 7.14
N LEU A 91 -10.25 -5.14 6.67
CA LEU A 91 -9.41 -4.02 7.12
C LEU A 91 -9.95 -2.69 6.56
N ARG A 92 -10.40 -2.67 5.31
CA ARG A 92 -11.01 -1.48 4.69
C ARG A 92 -12.29 -1.06 5.40
N ASP A 93 -13.16 -2.01 5.70
CA ASP A 93 -14.39 -1.77 6.47
C ASP A 93 -14.07 -1.23 7.87
N ALA A 94 -13.00 -1.73 8.51
CA ALA A 94 -12.54 -1.20 9.78
C ALA A 94 -12.07 0.26 9.66
N VAL A 95 -11.26 0.59 8.66
CA VAL A 95 -10.83 1.98 8.40
C VAL A 95 -12.05 2.92 8.28
N GLU A 96 -13.03 2.56 7.44
CA GLU A 96 -14.24 3.36 7.22
C GLU A 96 -15.08 3.48 8.50
N ARG A 97 -15.36 2.35 9.17
CA ARG A 97 -16.20 2.29 10.37
C ARG A 97 -15.66 3.14 11.52
N PHE A 98 -14.34 3.26 11.64
CA PHE A 98 -13.69 4.04 12.68
C PHE A 98 -13.39 5.49 12.28
N GLY A 99 -13.85 5.92 11.09
CA GLY A 99 -13.70 7.29 10.60
C GLY A 99 -12.26 7.66 10.25
N LEU A 100 -11.43 6.66 9.92
CA LEU A 100 -10.08 6.88 9.44
C LEU A 100 -10.12 7.14 7.92
N THR A 101 -9.21 7.99 7.45
CA THR A 101 -9.01 8.22 6.02
C THR A 101 -8.05 7.17 5.48
N LEU A 102 -8.52 6.37 4.51
CA LEU A 102 -7.65 5.44 3.77
C LEU A 102 -6.62 6.22 2.96
N VAL A 103 -5.35 5.84 3.07
CA VAL A 103 -4.24 6.47 2.33
C VAL A 103 -3.74 5.55 1.21
N GLU A 104 -3.55 4.26 1.51
CA GLU A 104 -3.16 3.24 0.52
C GLU A 104 -3.44 1.83 1.03
N ILE A 105 -3.59 0.89 0.10
CA ILE A 105 -3.50 -0.55 0.36
C ILE A 105 -2.42 -1.16 -0.53
N THR A 106 -1.55 -1.98 0.07
CA THR A 106 -0.48 -2.69 -0.65
C THR A 106 -0.62 -4.20 -0.45
N PRO A 107 -0.68 -5.01 -1.53
CA PRO A 107 -0.81 -4.59 -2.93
C PRO A 107 -2.19 -3.95 -3.19
N ALA A 108 -2.27 -2.96 -4.07
CA ALA A 108 -3.53 -2.35 -4.48
C ALA A 108 -4.30 -3.28 -5.43
N ALA A 109 -5.60 -3.47 -5.16
CA ALA A 109 -6.54 -4.19 -6.01
C ALA A 109 -7.35 -3.24 -6.89
N THR A 110 -7.55 -1.99 -6.46
CA THR A 110 -8.29 -0.98 -7.21
C THR A 110 -7.57 0.36 -7.27
N ALA A 111 -7.98 1.21 -8.21
CA ALA A 111 -7.38 2.54 -8.42
C ALA A 111 -7.41 3.44 -7.16
N ASP A 112 -8.46 3.37 -6.34
CA ASP A 112 -8.62 4.18 -5.13
C ASP A 112 -7.78 3.71 -3.93
N GLU A 113 -7.13 2.54 -4.04
CA GLU A 113 -6.20 2.03 -3.04
C GLU A 113 -4.76 2.50 -3.25
N VAL A 114 -4.49 3.23 -4.33
CA VAL A 114 -3.18 3.76 -4.64
C VAL A 114 -3.03 5.14 -4.00
N HIS A 115 -1.98 5.31 -3.19
CA HIS A 115 -1.61 6.65 -2.75
C HIS A 115 -1.16 7.49 -3.95
N VAL A 116 -1.84 8.60 -4.18
CA VAL A 116 -1.45 9.62 -5.14
C VAL A 116 -1.02 10.85 -4.37
N ALA A 117 0.25 11.22 -4.47
CA ALA A 117 0.72 12.44 -3.84
C ALA A 117 0.00 13.66 -4.46
N PRO A 118 -0.51 14.60 -3.64
CA PRO A 118 -1.06 15.84 -4.17
C PRO A 118 0.02 16.61 -4.93
N PRO A 119 -0.32 17.34 -6.00
CA PRO A 119 0.65 18.15 -6.72
C PRO A 119 1.26 19.19 -5.77
N PRO A 120 2.57 19.50 -5.91
CA PRO A 120 3.21 20.50 -5.09
C PRO A 120 2.53 21.87 -5.28
N PRO A 121 2.50 22.72 -4.23
CA PRO A 121 1.99 24.09 -4.36
C PRO A 121 2.79 24.89 -5.40
N PRO A 122 2.16 25.85 -6.10
CA PRO A 122 2.88 26.70 -7.05
C PRO A 122 4.05 27.42 -6.37
N GLY A 123 5.25 27.32 -6.95
CA GLY A 123 6.44 28.06 -6.49
C GLY A 123 7.33 27.34 -5.48
N VAL A 124 7.04 26.09 -5.10
CA VAL A 124 7.96 25.24 -4.34
C VAL A 124 8.84 24.45 -5.33
N PRO A 125 10.18 24.57 -5.29
CA PRO A 125 11.06 23.72 -6.07
C PRO A 125 10.80 22.25 -5.70
N GLU A 126 10.55 21.40 -6.69
CA GLU A 126 10.35 19.97 -6.44
C GLU A 126 11.62 19.37 -5.83
N ALA A 127 11.57 19.05 -4.53
CA ALA A 127 12.55 18.21 -3.88
C ALA A 127 11.99 16.78 -3.84
N GLY A 128 12.29 16.00 -4.86
CA GLY A 128 11.80 14.62 -4.98
C GLY A 128 12.24 13.93 -6.27
N ILE A 129 11.99 12.63 -6.32
CA ILE A 129 12.05 11.83 -7.56
C ILE A 129 11.23 12.57 -8.61
N GLY A 130 11.84 12.96 -9.73
CA GLY A 130 11.13 13.71 -10.76
C GLY A 130 11.76 15.01 -11.23
N VAL A 131 12.92 15.43 -10.73
CA VAL A 131 13.60 16.63 -11.28
C VAL A 131 14.38 16.31 -12.56
N TYR A 132 15.02 15.14 -12.62
CA TYR A 132 15.76 14.64 -13.78
C TYR A 132 15.48 13.16 -13.98
N TRP A 133 15.49 12.68 -15.23
CA TRP A 133 15.38 11.26 -15.53
C TRP A 133 16.75 10.58 -15.37
N ASP A 134 16.93 9.84 -14.29
CA ASP A 134 18.16 9.10 -13.96
C ASP A 134 17.96 7.57 -13.98
N LEU A 135 16.79 7.12 -14.44
CA LEU A 135 16.40 5.72 -14.44
C LEU A 135 16.87 4.99 -15.72
N PRO A 136 17.49 3.80 -15.61
CA PRO A 136 18.00 3.02 -16.73
C PRO A 136 16.89 2.18 -17.41
N TYR A 137 15.65 2.67 -17.45
CA TYR A 137 14.49 1.91 -17.92
C TYR A 137 14.02 2.39 -19.29
N ASP A 138 13.88 1.47 -20.23
CA ASP A 138 13.45 1.74 -21.61
C ASP A 138 12.05 1.22 -21.93
N ASP A 139 11.45 0.44 -21.00
CA ASP A 139 10.12 -0.15 -21.11
C ASP A 139 9.32 -0.14 -19.79
N LEU A 140 8.00 -0.33 -19.91
CA LEU A 140 7.09 -0.28 -18.77
C LEU A 140 7.27 -1.45 -17.80
N ASP A 141 7.71 -2.62 -18.28
CA ASP A 141 7.92 -3.80 -17.44
C ASP A 141 9.06 -3.57 -16.42
N GLN A 142 10.06 -2.75 -16.78
CA GLN A 142 11.12 -2.29 -15.89
C GLN A 142 10.67 -1.17 -14.94
N LEU A 143 9.73 -0.33 -15.39
CA LEU A 143 9.22 0.79 -14.59
C LEU A 143 8.30 0.33 -13.45
N TRP A 144 7.46 -0.69 -13.66
CA TRP A 144 6.47 -1.11 -12.66
C TRP A 144 7.04 -1.42 -11.28
N PRO A 145 8.09 -2.26 -11.15
CA PRO A 145 8.67 -2.54 -9.85
C PRO A 145 9.26 -1.29 -9.18
N HIS A 146 9.82 -0.35 -9.97
CA HIS A 146 10.39 0.89 -9.46
C HIS A 146 9.33 1.78 -8.80
N VAL A 147 8.11 1.80 -9.35
CA VAL A 147 6.99 2.57 -8.81
C VAL A 147 6.15 1.78 -7.80
N GLY A 148 6.67 0.66 -7.31
CA GLY A 148 6.04 -0.17 -6.28
C GLY A 148 4.90 -1.06 -6.79
N LEU A 149 4.77 -1.25 -8.10
CA LEU A 149 3.75 -2.09 -8.71
C LEU A 149 4.31 -3.46 -9.09
N ARG A 150 3.48 -4.49 -8.86
CA ARG A 150 3.76 -5.83 -9.37
C ARG A 150 3.45 -5.90 -10.87
N LYS A 151 4.08 -6.85 -11.57
CA LYS A 151 3.85 -7.07 -13.00
C LYS A 151 2.40 -7.45 -13.31
N ASP A 152 1.73 -8.14 -12.40
CA ASP A 152 0.33 -8.56 -12.48
C ASP A 152 -0.66 -7.57 -11.85
N ALA A 153 -0.21 -6.38 -11.44
CA ALA A 153 -1.11 -5.37 -10.88
C ALA A 153 -2.24 -5.01 -11.88
N PRO A 154 -3.47 -4.77 -11.39
CA PRO A 154 -4.61 -4.40 -12.24
C PRO A 154 -4.30 -3.23 -13.15
N ARG A 155 -4.89 -3.24 -14.36
CA ARG A 155 -4.64 -2.21 -15.38
C ARG A 155 -4.93 -0.81 -14.84
N GLU A 156 -6.06 -0.62 -14.14
CA GLU A 156 -6.45 0.66 -13.55
C GLU A 156 -5.47 1.17 -12.47
N VAL A 157 -4.89 0.27 -11.65
CA VAL A 157 -3.85 0.59 -10.68
C VAL A 157 -2.59 1.10 -11.38
N LYS A 158 -2.18 0.40 -12.45
CA LYS A 158 -1.05 0.81 -13.29
C LYS A 158 -1.31 2.16 -13.96
N GLU A 159 -2.53 2.43 -14.43
CA GLU A 159 -2.87 3.72 -15.02
C GLU A 159 -2.70 4.87 -14.03
N VAL A 160 -3.21 4.72 -12.79
CA VAL A 160 -3.10 5.77 -11.76
C VAL A 160 -1.64 6.10 -11.50
N LYS A 161 -0.81 5.08 -11.27
CA LYS A 161 0.61 5.27 -10.98
C LYS A 161 1.39 5.81 -12.18
N LEU A 162 1.07 5.35 -13.40
CA LEU A 162 1.68 5.86 -14.61
C LEU A 162 1.35 7.35 -14.81
N ARG A 163 0.08 7.76 -14.60
CA ARG A 163 -0.31 9.17 -14.67
C ARG A 163 0.40 10.03 -13.63
N GLU A 164 0.68 9.51 -12.43
CA GLU A 164 1.48 10.19 -11.43
C GLU A 164 2.93 10.40 -11.89
N VAL A 165 3.59 9.35 -12.40
CA VAL A 165 4.96 9.45 -12.97
C VAL A 165 5.00 10.47 -14.11
N MET A 166 4.01 10.42 -15.01
CA MET A 166 3.93 11.31 -16.18
C MET A 166 3.74 12.79 -15.82
N ARG A 167 3.29 13.10 -14.59
CA ARG A 167 3.17 14.47 -14.10
C ARG A 167 4.50 15.03 -13.59
N THR A 168 5.50 14.19 -13.35
CA THR A 168 6.82 14.65 -12.91
C THR A 168 7.57 15.37 -14.04
N PRO A 169 8.34 16.42 -13.76
CA PRO A 169 9.19 17.09 -14.75
C PRO A 169 10.15 16.15 -15.48
N ALA A 170 10.71 15.16 -14.77
CA ALA A 170 11.65 14.16 -15.29
C ALA A 170 11.04 13.34 -16.44
N TRP A 171 9.72 13.15 -16.46
CA TRP A 171 9.06 12.38 -17.51
C TRP A 171 9.35 12.93 -18.91
N SER A 172 9.51 14.26 -19.05
CA SER A 172 9.86 14.89 -20.32
C SER A 172 11.20 14.39 -20.90
N ALA A 173 12.13 13.98 -20.04
CA ALA A 173 13.44 13.45 -20.38
C ALA A 173 13.49 11.92 -20.48
N ALA A 174 12.38 11.21 -20.22
CA ALA A 174 12.32 9.76 -20.32
C ALA A 174 12.58 9.25 -21.76
N PRO A 175 13.15 8.04 -21.92
CA PRO A 175 13.38 7.43 -23.23
C PRO A 175 12.12 7.45 -24.10
N LEU A 176 12.29 7.74 -25.40
CA LEU A 176 11.18 7.86 -26.33
C LEU A 176 10.39 6.54 -26.46
N SER A 177 11.06 5.40 -26.35
CA SER A 177 10.43 4.07 -26.31
C SER A 177 9.45 3.96 -25.14
N LEU A 178 9.89 4.32 -23.94
CA LEU A 178 9.10 4.27 -22.72
C LEU A 178 7.90 5.21 -22.80
N ARG A 179 8.11 6.45 -23.28
CA ARG A 179 7.02 7.42 -23.45
C ARG A 179 5.95 6.93 -24.42
N ARG A 180 6.34 6.33 -25.55
CA ARG A 180 5.40 5.74 -26.52
C ARG A 180 4.63 4.56 -25.93
N GLN A 181 5.28 3.69 -25.16
CA GLN A 181 4.60 2.58 -24.47
C GLN A 181 3.57 3.11 -23.47
N ALA A 182 3.92 4.12 -22.69
CA ALA A 182 2.99 4.75 -21.75
C ALA A 182 1.77 5.37 -22.44
N GLU A 183 1.98 6.11 -23.53
CA GLU A 183 0.88 6.66 -24.33
C GLU A 183 -0.02 5.57 -24.93
N ALA A 184 0.56 4.49 -25.45
CA ALA A 184 -0.19 3.36 -25.98
C ALA A 184 -1.01 2.68 -24.87
N PHE A 185 -0.38 2.39 -23.73
CA PHE A 185 -1.02 1.78 -22.56
C PHE A 185 -2.25 2.58 -22.10
N LEU A 186 -2.18 3.92 -22.09
CA LEU A 186 -3.28 4.78 -21.68
C LEU A 186 -4.38 4.97 -22.73
N ARG A 187 -4.12 4.64 -24.01
CA ARG A 187 -5.10 4.76 -25.11
C ARG A 187 -5.91 3.48 -25.34
N ASP A 188 -5.36 2.33 -25.00
CA ASP A 188 -6.07 1.05 -25.11
C ASP A 188 -7.11 0.94 -23.98
N ILE A 189 -8.34 1.39 -24.28
CA ILE A 189 -9.53 1.29 -23.40
C ILE A 189 -10.39 0.10 -23.84
#